data_AF-A0A534C2G7-F1
#
_entry.id   AF-A0A534C2G7-F1
#
_cell.length_a   1.000
_cell.length_b   1.000
_cell.length_c   1.000
_cell.angle_alpha   90.00
_cell.angle_beta   90.00
_cell.angle_gamma   90.00
#
_symmetry.space_group_name_H-M   'P 1'
#
loop_
_entity.id
_entity.type
_entity.pdbx_description
1 polymer ?
#
loop_
_entity_poly.entity_id
_entity_poly.type
_entity_poly.pdbx_seq_one_letter_code
_entity_poly.pdbx_strand_id
1 'polypeptide(L)'
;MLTGHPDPRINSNEFGPNPNPTVFEWLNGLPDLHGRVSVYATWETFKDIFNVRRSNLALQVGWELPYRGRLTPRQELLNQLYRSTTRLDGHDVYDAFLQIPLLDSLREHPPRVLFVGYGETDNWAHAGRYDLVLHSAHVFDQFVEELWQTLQGLPAYRDRTTFIITTDHGRGSGPIDWKEHGVEQPGSEDIWIAVLGPDTRPLGERTHTAPVTQAQIAATVAALLGKDYRQAVPAAAAPIAEVLSERP
;
A
#
# COMPACT_ATOMS: atom_id res chain seq x y z
N MET A 1 -6.51 -3.78 -8.03
CA MET A 1 -5.83 -4.38 -6.86
C MET A 1 -6.76 -4.77 -5.69
N LEU A 2 -7.31 -3.81 -4.94
CA LEU A 2 -7.82 -4.04 -3.57
C LEU A 2 -9.16 -4.77 -3.48
N THR A 3 -9.92 -4.85 -4.56
CA THR A 3 -11.20 -5.56 -4.71
C THR A 3 -11.04 -6.94 -5.33
N GLY A 4 -9.84 -7.24 -5.82
CA GLY A 4 -9.50 -8.48 -6.52
C GLY A 4 -10.10 -8.66 -7.91
N HIS A 5 -10.75 -7.64 -8.48
CA HIS A 5 -11.28 -7.67 -9.85
C HIS A 5 -11.40 -6.24 -10.40
N PRO A 6 -11.33 -6.05 -11.73
CA PRO A 6 -11.54 -4.75 -12.35
C PRO A 6 -13.02 -4.34 -12.31
N ASP A 7 -13.29 -3.05 -12.16
CA ASP A 7 -14.62 -2.47 -12.32
C ASP A 7 -14.56 -1.43 -13.45
N PRO A 8 -15.21 -1.67 -14.60
CA PRO A 8 -15.12 -0.79 -15.76
C PRO A 8 -15.74 0.60 -15.52
N ARG A 9 -16.49 0.80 -14.44
CA ARG A 9 -17.00 2.11 -14.05
C ARG A 9 -15.87 3.03 -13.56
N ILE A 10 -14.84 2.45 -12.91
CA ILE A 10 -13.72 3.19 -12.33
C ILE A 10 -12.63 3.30 -13.38
N ASN A 11 -12.60 4.43 -14.08
CA ASN A 11 -11.70 4.66 -15.21
C ASN A 11 -10.91 5.98 -15.10
N SER A 12 -10.95 6.66 -13.96
CA SER A 12 -10.18 7.88 -13.68
C SER A 12 -9.94 8.03 -12.19
N ASN A 13 -8.92 8.82 -11.83
CA ASN A 13 -8.57 9.13 -10.45
C ASN A 13 -9.62 10.01 -9.76
N GLU A 14 -10.42 10.72 -10.55
CA GLU A 14 -11.50 11.61 -10.11
C GLU A 14 -12.87 10.90 -10.02
N PHE A 15 -12.92 9.57 -10.16
CA PHE A 15 -14.17 8.81 -10.10
C PHE A 15 -14.96 9.04 -8.80
N GLY A 16 -14.25 9.31 -7.69
CA GLY A 16 -14.82 9.46 -6.36
C GLY A 16 -14.87 8.13 -5.59
N PRO A 17 -15.69 8.04 -4.52
CA PRO A 17 -15.66 6.92 -3.59
C PRO A 17 -15.89 5.56 -4.28
N ASN A 18 -14.98 4.63 -4.04
CA ASN A 18 -15.02 3.29 -4.60
C ASN A 18 -16.32 2.56 -4.20
N PRO A 19 -17.17 2.15 -5.16
CA PRO A 19 -18.44 1.50 -4.88
C PRO A 19 -18.24 0.06 -4.38
N ASN A 20 -17.08 -0.54 -4.61
CA ASN A 20 -16.81 -1.93 -4.28
C ASN A 20 -16.10 -2.01 -2.91
N PRO A 21 -16.55 -2.88 -1.99
CA PRO A 21 -15.84 -3.12 -0.75
C PRO A 21 -14.45 -3.71 -1.01
N THR A 22 -13.41 -3.02 -0.56
CA THR A 22 -12.03 -3.54 -0.64
C THR A 22 -11.84 -4.70 0.32
N VAL A 23 -10.79 -5.50 0.13
CA VAL A 23 -10.40 -6.52 1.12
C VAL A 23 -10.14 -5.90 2.50
N PHE A 24 -9.60 -4.69 2.57
CA PHE A 24 -9.32 -4.00 3.83
C PHE A 24 -10.61 -3.59 4.55
N GLU A 25 -11.58 -3.05 3.82
CA GLU A 25 -12.91 -2.76 4.36
C GLU A 25 -13.61 -4.03 4.87
N TRP A 26 -13.59 -5.10 4.05
CA TRP A 26 -14.18 -6.36 4.45
C TRP A 26 -13.52 -6.96 5.70
N LEU A 27 -12.19 -6.96 5.77
CA LEU A 27 -11.44 -7.41 6.94
C LEU A 27 -11.75 -6.55 8.17
N ASN A 28 -11.89 -5.23 8.02
CA ASN A 28 -12.28 -4.35 9.12
C ASN A 28 -13.71 -4.62 9.62
N GLY A 29 -14.58 -5.20 8.79
CA GLY A 29 -15.92 -5.65 9.19
C GLY A 29 -15.94 -6.96 9.99
N LEU A 30 -14.84 -7.71 10.05
CA LEU A 30 -14.78 -8.98 10.78
C LEU A 30 -14.56 -8.74 12.29
N PRO A 31 -15.30 -9.42 13.20
CA PRO A 31 -15.20 -9.17 14.63
C PRO A 31 -13.79 -9.29 15.23
N ASP A 32 -12.93 -10.16 14.68
CA ASP A 32 -11.57 -10.39 15.18
C ASP A 32 -10.52 -9.41 14.61
N LEU A 33 -10.90 -8.60 13.61
CA LEU A 33 -10.02 -7.64 12.93
C LEU A 33 -10.56 -6.20 12.96
N HIS A 34 -11.79 -5.99 13.43
CA HIS A 34 -12.40 -4.67 13.52
C HIS A 34 -11.55 -3.69 14.34
N GLY A 35 -11.28 -2.52 13.74
CA GLY A 35 -10.42 -1.49 14.34
C GLY A 35 -8.93 -1.86 14.36
N ARG A 36 -8.53 -2.95 13.71
CA ARG A 36 -7.13 -3.39 13.56
C ARG A 36 -6.68 -3.41 12.09
N VAL A 37 -7.35 -2.64 11.24
CA VAL A 37 -6.98 -2.43 9.85
C VAL A 37 -6.68 -0.94 9.65
N SER A 38 -5.47 -0.64 9.18
CA SER A 38 -4.99 0.73 9.02
C SER A 38 -4.42 0.96 7.63
N VAL A 39 -4.51 2.21 7.18
CA VAL A 39 -4.05 2.66 5.87
C VAL A 39 -3.19 3.90 6.07
N TYR A 40 -1.94 3.84 5.58
CA TYR A 40 -1.02 4.96 5.51
C TYR A 40 -0.69 5.17 4.04
N ALA A 41 -0.95 6.34 3.49
CA ALA A 41 -0.62 6.57 2.08
C ALA A 41 -0.30 8.03 1.76
N THR A 42 0.57 8.26 0.80
CA THR A 42 0.98 9.63 0.47
C THR A 42 -0.10 10.42 -0.24
N TRP A 43 -0.99 9.75 -0.98
CA TRP A 43 -1.96 10.39 -1.85
C TRP A 43 -3.35 10.54 -1.22
N GLU A 44 -3.95 11.73 -1.31
CA GLU A 44 -5.27 11.99 -0.73
C GLU A 44 -6.39 11.11 -1.34
N THR A 45 -6.29 10.72 -2.61
CA THR A 45 -7.31 9.90 -3.31
C THR A 45 -7.48 8.52 -2.69
N PHE A 46 -6.53 8.05 -1.86
CA PHE A 46 -6.75 6.83 -1.08
C PHE A 46 -7.99 6.90 -0.17
N LYS A 47 -8.49 8.09 0.21
CA LYS A 47 -9.78 8.23 0.90
C LYS A 47 -10.94 7.65 0.09
N ASP A 48 -10.92 7.89 -1.22
CA ASP A 48 -11.95 7.43 -2.14
C ASP A 48 -11.73 5.98 -2.52
N ILE A 49 -10.48 5.57 -2.77
CA ILE A 49 -10.12 4.16 -3.06
C ILE A 49 -10.58 3.23 -1.92
N PHE A 50 -10.37 3.63 -0.67
CA PHE A 50 -10.80 2.90 0.52
C PHE A 50 -12.21 3.26 1.00
N ASN A 51 -12.89 4.20 0.33
CA ASN A 51 -14.21 4.71 0.70
C ASN A 51 -14.34 4.97 2.21
N VAL A 52 -13.54 5.88 2.74
CA VAL A 52 -13.35 6.10 4.20
C VAL A 52 -14.66 6.31 4.96
N ARG A 53 -15.66 6.94 4.33
CA ARG A 53 -16.99 7.16 4.93
C ARG A 53 -17.76 5.87 5.18
N ARG A 54 -17.61 4.88 4.29
CA ARG A 54 -18.27 3.57 4.42
C ARG A 54 -17.43 2.60 5.23
N SER A 55 -16.13 2.57 4.98
CA SER A 55 -15.24 1.54 5.52
C SER A 55 -14.86 1.72 6.99
N ASN A 56 -14.98 2.94 7.52
CA ASN A 56 -14.56 3.30 8.88
C ASN A 56 -13.12 2.87 9.20
N LEU A 57 -12.27 2.80 8.16
CA LEU A 57 -10.86 2.47 8.31
C LEU A 57 -10.10 3.63 8.96
N ALA A 58 -9.08 3.30 9.76
CA ALA A 58 -8.14 4.29 10.27
C ALA A 58 -7.17 4.67 9.14
N LEU A 59 -7.27 5.92 8.65
CA LEU A 59 -6.47 6.45 7.55
C LEU A 59 -5.56 7.58 8.04
N GLN A 60 -4.30 7.54 7.61
CA GLN A 60 -3.40 8.68 7.56
C GLN A 60 -2.97 8.88 6.12
N VAL A 61 -3.52 9.88 5.44
CA VAL A 61 -3.33 10.06 3.99
C VAL A 61 -3.09 11.49 3.59
N GLY A 62 -2.26 11.70 2.57
CA GLY A 62 -1.98 13.03 2.05
C GLY A 62 -1.39 13.96 3.10
N TRP A 63 -1.70 15.25 2.94
CA TRP A 63 -1.29 16.32 3.84
C TRP A 63 -2.13 16.43 5.12
N GLU A 64 -2.92 15.39 5.48
CA GLU A 64 -3.58 15.37 6.79
C GLU A 64 -2.55 15.41 7.91
N LEU A 65 -2.80 16.24 8.93
CA LEU A 65 -1.89 16.32 10.06
C LEU A 65 -1.89 15.00 10.84
N PRO A 66 -0.72 14.35 11.02
CA PRO A 66 -0.64 13.02 11.59
C PRO A 66 -1.03 12.95 13.07
N TYR A 67 -0.86 14.05 13.82
CA TYR A 67 -1.15 14.07 15.25
C TYR A 67 -2.15 15.16 15.62
N ARG A 68 -3.06 14.83 16.54
CA ARG A 68 -4.12 15.72 17.04
C ARG A 68 -4.21 15.64 18.57
N GLY A 69 -4.77 16.65 19.23
CA GLY A 69 -4.98 16.67 20.69
C GLY A 69 -3.76 17.18 21.46
N ARG A 70 -3.40 16.52 22.57
CA ARG A 70 -2.24 16.89 23.40
C ARG A 70 -0.98 16.28 22.79
N LEU A 71 -0.13 17.12 22.21
CA LEU A 71 1.02 16.68 21.44
C LEU A 71 2.32 16.73 22.25
N THR A 72 3.20 15.77 21.97
CA THR A 72 4.60 15.86 22.39
C THR A 72 5.34 16.91 21.54
N PRO A 73 6.49 17.44 22.01
CA PRO A 73 7.30 18.36 21.19
C PRO A 73 7.70 17.79 19.82
N ARG A 74 7.98 16.48 19.72
CA ARG A 74 8.30 15.82 18.43
C ARG A 74 7.09 15.80 17.49
N GLN A 75 5.90 15.52 18.01
CA GLN A 75 4.68 15.50 17.22
C GLN A 75 4.27 16.90 16.74
N GLU A 76 4.39 17.93 17.60
CA GLU A 76 4.15 19.32 17.18
C GLU A 76 5.16 19.77 16.13
N LEU A 77 6.45 19.41 16.28
CA LEU A 77 7.46 19.69 15.27
C LEU A 77 7.10 19.05 13.92
N LEU A 78 6.66 17.78 13.91
CA LEU A 78 6.27 17.14 12.65
C LEU A 78 5.03 17.81 12.04
N ASN A 79 4.02 18.15 12.86
CA ASN A 79 2.86 18.91 12.39
C ASN A 79 3.26 20.29 11.84
N GLN A 80 4.24 20.97 12.43
CA GLN A 80 4.77 22.22 11.92
C GLN A 80 5.41 22.01 10.55
N LEU A 81 6.25 20.98 10.39
CA LEU A 81 6.87 20.64 9.10
C LEU A 81 5.82 20.35 8.03
N TYR A 82 4.79 19.56 8.32
CA TYR A 82 3.66 19.31 7.40
C TYR A 82 2.98 20.60 6.93
N ARG A 83 2.86 21.62 7.80
CA ARG A 83 2.23 22.90 7.44
C ARG A 83 3.17 23.83 6.67
N SER A 84 4.46 23.80 6.96
CA SER A 84 5.44 24.77 6.44
C SER A 84 6.19 24.29 5.21
N THR A 85 6.21 22.99 4.93
CA THR A 85 6.89 22.44 3.75
C THR A 85 6.15 22.85 2.47
N THR A 86 6.91 23.40 1.51
CA THR A 86 6.40 23.67 0.18
C THR A 86 5.98 22.36 -0.47
N ARG A 87 4.74 22.32 -0.98
CA ARG A 87 4.17 21.12 -1.60
C ARG A 87 4.59 21.06 -3.06
N LEU A 88 5.18 19.94 -3.48
CA LEU A 88 5.38 19.65 -4.90
C LEU A 88 4.03 19.36 -5.57
N ASP A 89 3.24 18.49 -4.93
CA ASP A 89 1.86 18.17 -5.30
C ASP A 89 0.93 18.48 -4.12
N GLY A 90 -0.25 19.02 -4.41
CA GLY A 90 -1.22 19.46 -3.40
C GLY A 90 -1.86 18.33 -2.58
N HIS A 91 -1.85 17.12 -3.12
CA HIS A 91 -2.49 15.91 -2.60
C HIS A 91 -1.49 14.86 -2.11
N ASP A 92 -0.26 14.85 -2.65
CA ASP A 92 0.80 13.94 -2.24
C ASP A 92 1.77 14.54 -1.22
N VAL A 93 1.80 13.94 -0.02
CA VAL A 93 2.86 14.21 0.97
C VAL A 93 4.11 13.40 0.63
N TYR A 94 5.29 13.89 1.00
CA TYR A 94 6.56 13.16 0.82
C TYR A 94 6.58 11.84 1.61
N ASP A 95 7.21 10.80 1.05
CA ASP A 95 7.28 9.46 1.66
C ASP A 95 7.95 9.53 3.04
N ALA A 96 9.01 10.34 3.16
CA ALA A 96 9.72 10.58 4.42
C ALA A 96 8.83 11.17 5.54
N PHE A 97 7.80 11.93 5.16
CA PHE A 97 6.86 12.51 6.12
C PHE A 97 5.82 11.47 6.57
N LEU A 98 5.42 10.56 5.69
CA LEU A 98 4.47 9.47 5.98
C LEU A 98 5.10 8.36 6.83
N GLN A 99 6.38 8.04 6.60
CA GLN A 99 7.08 6.96 7.30
C GLN A 99 7.08 7.15 8.82
N ILE A 100 7.27 8.39 9.29
CA ILE A 100 7.34 8.71 10.72
C ILE A 100 6.05 8.35 11.49
N PRO A 101 4.86 8.88 11.13
CA PRO A 101 3.62 8.53 11.80
C PRO A 101 3.20 7.09 11.56
N LEU A 102 3.60 6.47 10.44
CA LEU A 102 3.43 5.04 10.21
C LEU A 102 4.12 4.24 11.32
N LEU A 103 5.42 4.47 11.57
CA LEU A 103 6.18 3.73 12.59
C LEU A 103 5.70 4.01 14.01
N ASP A 104 5.33 5.25 14.32
CA ASP A 104 4.76 5.60 15.63
C ASP A 104 3.48 4.81 15.92
N SER A 105 2.62 4.64 14.89
CA SER A 105 1.33 3.96 15.03
C SER A 105 1.45 2.49 15.42
N LEU A 106 2.55 1.81 15.04
CA LEU A 106 2.71 0.37 15.27
C LEU A 106 2.71 -0.01 16.76
N ARG A 107 3.07 0.94 17.63
CA ARG A 107 3.06 0.76 19.09
C ARG A 107 1.79 1.29 19.73
N GLU A 108 1.26 2.41 19.23
CA GLU A 108 0.09 3.08 19.81
C GLU A 108 -1.21 2.37 19.45
N HIS A 109 -1.33 1.94 18.19
CA HIS A 109 -2.54 1.35 17.60
C HIS A 109 -2.15 0.17 16.69
N PRO A 110 -1.74 -0.97 17.25
CA PRO A 110 -1.12 -2.07 16.50
C PRO A 110 -2.09 -2.69 15.46
N PRO A 111 -1.86 -2.51 14.15
CA PRO A 111 -2.72 -3.09 13.12
C PRO A 111 -2.44 -4.59 12.94
N ARG A 112 -3.48 -5.37 12.64
CA ARG A 112 -3.36 -6.75 12.13
C ARG A 112 -3.23 -6.80 10.61
N VAL A 113 -3.67 -5.74 9.94
CA VAL A 113 -3.61 -5.57 8.48
C VAL A 113 -3.26 -4.12 8.21
N LEU A 114 -2.21 -3.89 7.43
CA LEU A 114 -1.67 -2.56 7.16
C LEU A 114 -1.48 -2.38 5.65
N PHE A 115 -2.04 -1.31 5.11
CA PHE A 115 -1.70 -0.82 3.77
C PHE A 115 -0.73 0.36 3.90
N VAL A 116 0.33 0.34 3.09
CA VAL A 116 1.25 1.48 2.94
C VAL A 116 1.36 1.83 1.46
N GLY A 117 1.00 3.06 1.09
CA GLY A 117 1.12 3.58 -0.28
C GLY A 117 2.12 4.72 -0.34
N TYR A 118 3.30 4.46 -0.89
CA TYR A 118 4.31 5.47 -1.22
C TYR A 118 4.13 5.97 -2.65
N GLY A 119 4.58 7.19 -2.94
CA GLY A 119 4.28 7.85 -4.21
C GLY A 119 5.44 8.59 -4.88
N GLU A 120 6.60 8.75 -4.22
CA GLU A 120 7.63 9.65 -4.77
C GLU A 120 8.23 9.18 -6.10
N THR A 121 8.35 7.87 -6.33
CA THR A 121 8.83 7.35 -7.63
C THR A 121 7.92 7.76 -8.79
N ASP A 122 6.61 7.90 -8.53
CA ASP A 122 5.65 8.37 -9.51
C ASP A 122 5.73 9.89 -9.74
N ASN A 123 5.71 10.65 -8.66
CA ASN A 123 5.83 12.11 -8.69
C ASN A 123 7.10 12.58 -9.42
N TRP A 124 8.24 11.95 -9.12
CA TRP A 124 9.51 12.30 -9.75
C TRP A 124 9.59 11.88 -11.20
N ALA A 125 8.86 10.83 -11.59
CA ALA A 125 8.78 10.41 -12.98
C ALA A 125 7.97 11.39 -13.84
N HIS A 126 6.79 11.81 -13.37
CA HIS A 126 6.03 12.88 -14.04
C HIS A 126 6.82 14.19 -14.14
N ALA A 127 7.63 14.50 -13.12
CA ALA A 127 8.52 15.66 -13.14
C ALA A 127 9.72 15.51 -14.12
N GLY A 128 9.90 14.34 -14.74
CA GLY A 128 11.03 14.07 -15.63
C GLY A 128 12.38 14.01 -14.92
N ARG A 129 12.40 13.78 -13.61
CA ARG A 129 13.59 13.74 -12.76
C ARG A 129 14.02 12.30 -12.49
N TYR A 130 14.61 11.67 -13.50
CA TYR A 130 15.05 10.27 -13.41
C TYR A 130 16.03 10.03 -12.27
N ASP A 131 16.89 11.02 -11.99
CA ASP A 131 17.80 11.00 -10.85
C ASP A 131 17.06 10.91 -9.51
N LEU A 132 15.93 11.62 -9.37
CA LEU A 132 15.08 11.57 -8.18
C LEU A 132 14.19 10.32 -8.15
N VAL A 133 13.82 9.73 -9.30
CA VAL A 133 13.20 8.40 -9.34
C VAL A 133 14.14 7.34 -8.75
N LEU A 134 15.41 7.32 -9.19
CA LEU A 134 16.39 6.37 -8.64
C LEU A 134 16.64 6.63 -7.15
N HIS A 135 16.77 7.91 -6.76
CA HIS A 135 16.95 8.27 -5.36
C HIS A 135 15.77 7.82 -4.50
N SER A 136 14.54 8.13 -4.89
CA SER A 136 13.33 7.74 -4.16
C SER A 136 13.13 6.23 -4.12
N ALA A 137 13.50 5.49 -5.17
CA ALA A 137 13.48 4.02 -5.15
C ALA A 137 14.43 3.44 -4.08
N HIS A 138 15.63 4.02 -3.93
CA HIS A 138 16.56 3.63 -2.86
C HIS A 138 16.06 4.00 -1.46
N VAL A 139 15.42 5.17 -1.33
CA VAL A 139 14.82 5.60 -0.05
C VAL A 139 13.61 4.73 0.31
N PHE A 140 12.78 4.33 -0.65
CA PHE A 140 11.71 3.37 -0.47
C PHE A 140 12.23 2.03 0.06
N ASP A 141 13.31 1.50 -0.51
CA ASP A 141 13.95 0.27 -0.02
C ASP A 141 14.37 0.40 1.45
N GLN A 142 14.93 1.54 1.84
CA GLN A 142 15.27 1.84 3.24
C GLN A 142 14.02 1.93 4.14
N PHE A 143 12.91 2.50 3.68
CA PHE A 143 11.66 2.54 4.44
C PHE A 143 11.04 1.16 4.63
N VAL A 144 11.13 0.29 3.61
CA VAL A 144 10.73 -1.12 3.72
C VAL A 144 11.60 -1.84 4.75
N GLU A 145 12.93 -1.65 4.71
CA GLU A 145 13.83 -2.20 5.71
C GLU A 145 13.49 -1.69 7.12
N GLU A 146 13.31 -0.37 7.30
CA GLU A 146 12.99 0.23 8.59
C GLU A 146 11.66 -0.29 9.15
N LEU A 147 10.63 -0.41 8.31
CA LEU A 147 9.35 -0.99 8.70
C LEU A 147 9.49 -2.47 9.09
N TRP A 148 10.23 -3.25 8.28
CA TRP A 148 10.50 -4.66 8.57
C TRP A 148 11.23 -4.83 9.91
N GLN A 149 12.34 -4.10 10.11
CA GLN A 149 13.12 -4.18 11.35
C GLN A 149 12.30 -3.71 12.56
N THR A 150 11.46 -2.69 12.40
CA THR A 150 10.56 -2.23 13.46
C THR A 150 9.58 -3.31 13.86
N LEU A 151 8.93 -3.96 12.89
CA LEU A 151 7.98 -5.04 13.14
C LEU A 151 8.68 -6.28 13.72
N GLN A 152 9.86 -6.65 13.22
CA GLN A 152 10.66 -7.72 13.81
C GLN A 152 11.08 -7.38 15.25
N GLY A 153 11.34 -6.10 15.56
CA GLY A 153 11.64 -5.63 16.92
C GLY A 153 10.49 -5.80 17.91
N LEU A 154 9.25 -5.92 17.44
CA LEU A 154 8.05 -6.00 18.27
C LEU A 154 7.61 -7.46 18.44
N PRO A 155 7.56 -8.00 19.68
CA PRO A 155 7.20 -9.41 19.91
C PRO A 155 5.85 -9.86 19.35
N ALA A 156 4.91 -8.93 19.17
CA ALA A 156 3.60 -9.23 18.58
C ALA A 156 3.66 -9.54 17.07
N TYR A 157 4.69 -9.07 16.36
CA TYR A 157 4.81 -9.12 14.90
C TYR A 157 5.99 -9.95 14.41
N ARG A 158 7.04 -10.08 15.23
CA ARG A 158 8.24 -10.86 14.94
C ARG A 158 7.87 -12.26 14.45
N ASP A 159 8.45 -12.64 13.31
CA ASP A 159 8.24 -13.96 12.67
C ASP A 159 6.76 -14.34 12.44
N ARG A 160 5.86 -13.35 12.38
CA ARG A 160 4.41 -13.54 12.21
C ARG A 160 3.79 -12.60 11.20
N THR A 161 4.61 -11.80 10.53
CA THR A 161 4.16 -10.77 9.59
C THR A 161 4.60 -11.13 8.18
N THR A 162 3.67 -10.98 7.23
CA THR A 162 3.93 -11.14 5.81
C THR A 162 3.83 -9.78 5.12
N PHE A 163 4.84 -9.45 4.32
CA PHE A 163 4.86 -8.30 3.43
C PHE A 163 4.47 -8.77 2.04
N ILE A 164 3.57 -8.02 1.40
CA ILE A 164 3.33 -8.09 -0.03
C ILE A 164 3.74 -6.72 -0.56
N ILE A 165 4.74 -6.69 -1.45
CA ILE A 165 5.32 -5.47 -2.00
C ILE A 165 5.16 -5.51 -3.51
N THR A 166 4.64 -4.44 -4.09
CA THR A 166 4.32 -4.35 -5.53
C THR A 166 4.15 -2.88 -5.92
N THR A 167 3.87 -2.64 -7.19
CA THR A 167 3.41 -1.35 -7.71
C THR A 167 1.97 -1.45 -8.18
N ASP A 168 1.27 -0.32 -8.22
CA ASP A 168 -0.08 -0.23 -8.73
C ASP A 168 -0.13 -0.25 -10.28
N HIS A 169 0.93 0.25 -10.92
CA HIS A 169 1.20 0.11 -12.35
C HIS A 169 2.71 0.12 -12.65
N GLY A 170 3.06 -0.19 -13.90
CA GLY A 170 4.38 0.03 -14.50
C GLY A 170 4.49 1.42 -15.13
N ARG A 171 5.44 1.62 -16.04
CA ARG A 171 5.58 2.87 -16.81
C ARG A 171 5.91 2.58 -18.28
N GLY A 172 5.82 3.61 -19.12
CA GLY A 172 6.37 3.56 -20.47
C GLY A 172 7.90 3.36 -20.48
N SER A 173 8.48 3.27 -21.68
CA SER A 173 9.92 2.97 -21.86
C SER A 173 10.60 3.92 -22.86
N GLY A 174 11.93 3.94 -22.88
CA GLY A 174 12.66 4.86 -23.78
C GLY A 174 12.50 6.32 -23.34
N PRO A 175 13.23 7.28 -23.93
CA PRO A 175 13.76 8.40 -23.16
C PRO A 175 12.71 9.39 -22.63
N ILE A 176 11.47 9.30 -23.09
CA ILE A 176 10.38 10.20 -22.73
C ILE A 176 9.24 9.46 -22.03
N ASP A 177 8.79 8.32 -22.57
CA ASP A 177 7.54 7.69 -22.16
C ASP A 177 7.59 7.09 -20.74
N TRP A 178 8.79 6.85 -20.20
CA TRP A 178 8.97 6.46 -18.80
C TRP A 178 8.38 7.45 -17.79
N LYS A 179 8.13 8.70 -18.20
CA LYS A 179 7.52 9.72 -17.33
C LYS A 179 6.04 9.46 -17.09
N GLU A 180 5.40 8.71 -17.98
CA GLU A 180 3.96 8.50 -17.99
C GLU A 180 3.61 7.01 -17.86
N HIS A 181 2.33 6.76 -17.65
CA HIS A 181 1.75 5.42 -17.57
C HIS A 181 0.31 5.44 -18.11
N GLY A 182 -0.30 4.27 -18.26
CA GLY A 182 -1.66 4.12 -18.76
C GLY A 182 -1.72 3.41 -20.11
N VAL A 183 -2.93 3.29 -20.66
CA VAL A 183 -3.19 2.47 -21.86
C VAL A 183 -2.38 2.87 -23.10
N GLU A 184 -1.94 4.13 -23.16
CA GLU A 184 -1.12 4.67 -24.26
C GLU A 184 0.39 4.43 -24.05
N GLN A 185 0.79 3.85 -22.92
CA GLN A 185 2.18 3.60 -22.55
C GLN A 185 2.45 2.10 -22.45
N PRO A 186 2.92 1.47 -23.55
CA PRO A 186 3.26 0.05 -23.55
C PRO A 186 4.27 -0.30 -22.45
N GLY A 187 3.98 -1.35 -21.69
CA GLY A 187 4.77 -1.79 -20.55
C GLY A 187 4.30 -1.20 -19.21
N SER A 188 3.36 -0.24 -19.22
CA SER A 188 2.77 0.25 -17.97
C SER A 188 1.81 -0.73 -17.30
N GLU A 189 1.42 -1.79 -18.00
CA GLU A 189 0.72 -2.95 -17.45
C GLU A 189 1.64 -3.93 -16.71
N ASP A 190 2.95 -3.86 -16.96
CA ASP A 190 3.93 -4.78 -16.38
C ASP A 190 4.34 -4.30 -14.98
N ILE A 191 4.07 -5.15 -13.99
CA ILE A 191 4.41 -4.90 -12.58
C ILE A 191 5.17 -6.09 -12.00
N TRP A 192 5.81 -5.86 -10.87
CA TRP A 192 6.44 -6.91 -10.08
C TRP A 192 5.69 -7.11 -8.76
N ILE A 193 5.85 -8.28 -8.15
CA ILE A 193 5.34 -8.56 -6.82
C ILE A 193 6.36 -9.40 -6.04
N ALA A 194 6.63 -9.01 -4.80
CA ALA A 194 7.40 -9.76 -3.83
C ALA A 194 6.52 -10.10 -2.63
N VAL A 195 6.66 -11.32 -2.11
CA VAL A 195 6.01 -11.75 -0.88
C VAL A 195 7.06 -12.31 0.07
N LEU A 196 7.14 -11.73 1.26
CA LEU A 196 8.12 -12.08 2.29
C LEU A 196 7.37 -12.35 3.59
N GLY A 197 7.51 -13.54 4.17
CA GLY A 197 6.79 -13.87 5.39
C GLY A 197 7.17 -15.24 5.93
N PRO A 198 6.75 -15.57 7.17
CA PRO A 198 7.07 -16.84 7.81
C PRO A 198 6.48 -18.05 7.10
N ASP A 199 5.37 -17.85 6.38
CA ASP A 199 4.60 -18.91 5.72
C ASP A 199 4.82 -18.93 4.18
N THR A 200 5.75 -18.11 3.68
CA THR A 200 6.11 -18.02 2.26
C THR A 200 7.47 -18.65 2.01
N ARG A 201 7.55 -19.59 1.05
CA ARG A 201 8.82 -20.27 0.74
C ARG A 201 9.88 -19.28 0.21
N PRO A 202 11.12 -19.31 0.70
CA PRO A 202 12.17 -18.35 0.33
C PRO A 202 12.82 -18.74 -1.01
N LEU A 203 12.06 -18.62 -2.10
CA LEU A 203 12.50 -19.04 -3.44
C LEU A 203 13.36 -18.01 -4.17
N GLY A 204 13.55 -16.81 -3.60
CA GLY A 204 14.29 -15.71 -4.24
C GLY A 204 13.55 -15.12 -5.44
N GLU A 205 14.30 -14.45 -6.32
CA GLU A 205 13.79 -13.98 -7.62
C GLU A 205 13.42 -15.17 -8.51
N ARG A 206 12.30 -15.06 -9.21
CA ARG A 206 11.74 -16.16 -9.99
C ARG A 206 11.48 -15.72 -11.42
N THR A 207 11.84 -16.58 -12.36
CA THR A 207 11.52 -16.46 -13.78
C THR A 207 10.73 -17.69 -14.24
N HIS A 208 10.09 -17.58 -15.40
CA HIS A 208 9.30 -18.67 -16.01
C HIS A 208 8.16 -19.21 -15.10
N THR A 209 7.56 -18.34 -14.28
CA THR A 209 6.39 -18.67 -13.47
C THR A 209 5.11 -18.57 -14.28
N ALA A 210 4.01 -19.12 -13.76
CA ALA A 210 2.70 -18.76 -14.28
C ALA A 210 2.47 -17.24 -14.13
N PRO A 211 1.67 -16.62 -15.01
CA PRO A 211 1.31 -15.21 -14.85
C PRO A 211 0.66 -14.95 -13.49
N VAL A 212 1.15 -13.91 -12.82
CA VAL A 212 0.56 -13.38 -11.59
C VAL A 212 -0.02 -12.01 -11.91
N THR A 213 -1.21 -11.73 -11.40
CA THR A 213 -1.90 -10.46 -11.68
C THR A 213 -2.23 -9.71 -10.41
N GLN A 214 -2.31 -8.39 -10.52
CA GLN A 214 -2.70 -7.49 -9.43
C GLN A 214 -4.07 -7.84 -8.81
N ALA A 215 -4.96 -8.48 -9.59
CA ALA A 215 -6.27 -8.94 -9.13
C ALA A 215 -6.18 -10.04 -8.05
N GLN A 216 -5.07 -10.78 -7.96
CA GLN A 216 -4.92 -11.86 -6.98
C GLN A 216 -4.53 -11.36 -5.58
N ILE A 217 -4.11 -10.10 -5.45
CA ILE A 217 -3.61 -9.54 -4.19
C ILE A 217 -4.68 -9.56 -3.11
N ALA A 218 -5.91 -9.14 -3.41
CA ALA A 218 -6.99 -9.07 -2.43
C ALA A 218 -7.27 -10.43 -1.77
N ALA A 219 -7.43 -11.49 -2.58
CA ALA A 219 -7.65 -12.84 -2.06
C ALA A 219 -6.41 -13.38 -1.34
N THR A 220 -5.20 -13.00 -1.76
CA THR A 220 -3.94 -13.42 -1.12
C THR A 220 -3.82 -12.84 0.30
N VAL A 221 -4.09 -11.54 0.48
CA VAL A 221 -4.12 -10.88 1.80
C VAL A 221 -5.09 -11.60 2.74
N ALA A 222 -6.30 -11.90 2.27
CA ALA A 222 -7.30 -12.62 3.07
C ALA A 222 -6.85 -14.04 3.43
N ALA A 223 -6.31 -14.78 2.47
CA ALA A 223 -5.89 -16.17 2.65
C ALA A 223 -4.75 -16.32 3.67
N LEU A 224 -3.78 -15.39 3.67
CA LEU A 224 -2.70 -15.30 4.67
C LEU A 224 -3.22 -15.07 6.09
N LEU A 225 -4.41 -14.49 6.24
CA LEU A 225 -5.09 -14.28 7.53
C LEU A 225 -6.05 -15.40 7.91
N GLY A 226 -6.11 -16.49 7.14
CA GLY A 226 -7.06 -17.56 7.44
C GLY A 226 -8.45 -17.38 6.86
N LYS A 227 -8.67 -16.35 6.02
CA LYS A 227 -10.01 -15.94 5.56
C LYS A 227 -10.22 -16.22 4.07
N ASP A 228 -11.48 -16.35 3.65
CA ASP A 228 -11.86 -16.51 2.24
C ASP A 228 -12.62 -15.27 1.74
N TYR A 229 -11.89 -14.38 1.06
CA TYR A 229 -12.48 -13.16 0.49
C TYR A 229 -13.41 -13.46 -0.69
N ARG A 230 -13.18 -14.55 -1.43
CA ARG A 230 -13.99 -14.89 -2.61
C ARG A 230 -15.37 -15.39 -2.22
N GLN A 231 -15.54 -15.90 -1.00
CA GLN A 231 -16.87 -16.17 -0.45
C GLN A 231 -17.71 -14.87 -0.35
N ALA A 232 -17.09 -13.75 0.03
CA ALA A 232 -17.76 -12.45 0.13
C ALA A 232 -17.82 -11.70 -1.21
N VAL A 233 -16.80 -11.85 -2.05
CA VAL A 233 -16.70 -11.22 -3.38
C VAL A 233 -16.35 -12.27 -4.43
N PRO A 234 -17.35 -13.02 -4.95
CA PRO A 234 -17.11 -14.13 -5.88
C PRO A 234 -16.37 -13.76 -7.18
N ALA A 235 -16.46 -12.49 -7.60
CA ALA A 235 -15.77 -11.96 -8.76
C ALA A 235 -14.26 -11.80 -8.56
N ALA A 236 -13.77 -11.77 -7.31
CA ALA A 236 -12.34 -11.61 -7.03
C ALA A 236 -11.54 -12.81 -7.54
N ALA A 237 -10.35 -12.53 -8.09
CA ALA A 237 -9.42 -13.55 -8.55
C ALA A 237 -8.97 -14.46 -7.39
N ALA A 238 -8.56 -15.68 -7.73
CA ALA A 238 -7.97 -16.61 -6.78
C ALA A 238 -6.70 -16.02 -6.13
N PRO A 239 -6.38 -16.39 -4.87
CA PRO A 239 -5.10 -16.00 -4.29
C PRO A 239 -3.93 -16.54 -5.11
N ILE A 240 -2.76 -15.94 -4.94
CA ILE A 240 -1.51 -16.46 -5.49
C ILE A 240 -1.16 -17.72 -4.71
N ALA A 241 -1.48 -18.90 -5.26
CA ALA A 241 -1.35 -20.17 -4.53
C ALA A 241 0.09 -20.43 -4.05
N GLU A 242 1.08 -19.99 -4.82
CA GLU A 242 2.49 -20.31 -4.58
C GLU A 242 3.11 -19.61 -3.37
N VAL A 243 2.49 -18.52 -2.88
CA VAL A 243 2.95 -17.75 -1.71
C VAL A 243 2.23 -18.13 -0.43
N LEU A 244 1.19 -18.96 -0.53
CA LEU A 244 0.51 -19.57 0.60
C LEU A 244 1.25 -20.86 0.95
N SER A 245 1.46 -21.12 2.24
CA SER A 245 1.87 -22.44 2.68
C SER A 245 0.73 -23.43 2.38
N GLU A 246 1.10 -24.66 1.98
CA GLU A 246 0.22 -25.80 2.21
C GLU A 246 0.07 -25.88 3.73
N ARG A 247 -1.07 -25.43 4.27
CA ARG A 247 -1.33 -25.59 5.69
C ARG A 247 -1.18 -27.08 6.02
N PRO A 248 -0.38 -27.46 7.03
CA PRO A 248 -0.48 -28.80 7.58
C PRO A 248 -1.89 -29.06 8.14
#